data_AF-B3PL58-F1
#
_entry.id   AF-B3PL58-F1
#
_cell.length_a   1.000
_cell.length_b   1.000
_cell.length_c   1.000
_cell.angle_alpha   90.00
_cell.angle_beta   90.00
_cell.angle_gamma   90.00
#
_symmetry.space_group_name_H-M   'P 1'
#
loop_
_entity.id
_entity.type
_entity.pdbx_description
1 polymer ?
#
loop_
_entity_poly.entity_id
_entity_poly.type
_entity_poly.pdbx_seq_one_letter_code
_entity_poly.pdbx_strand_id
1 'polypeptide(L)'
;MIDPAMATLILFNKPYGVLSQFTAKEERPTLAQYIRIPNVYPAGRLDHDSEGLLLLTDDGDLQHLISHPAHKQPKTYWVQVEGAPNSYALTKLRQGVELNDGMTQPAEVRLIPAPKLWERKPPIRERANIPTQWLEIVITEGRNRQVRRMTAAVGHPTLRLVRVKIGPWTLEGIEPGKYRTETVHAPKMGNTTNRRPSGSRPSGAKTGVPHKTPHPKATQERAHAGPRGKPAAPKSTAAKPAKTLVLQKPKPRIPPQS
;
A
#
# COMPACT_ATOMS: atom_id res chain seq x y z
N MET A 1 -36.45 -13.20 -6.35
CA MET A 1 -36.03 -13.06 -4.94
C MET A 1 -34.52 -12.94 -4.93
N ILE A 2 -33.97 -11.79 -4.55
CA ILE A 2 -32.53 -11.62 -4.36
C ILE A 2 -32.23 -12.26 -3.01
N ASP A 3 -31.45 -13.34 -3.02
CA ASP A 3 -31.00 -13.99 -1.79
C ASP A 3 -30.23 -12.96 -0.94
N PRO A 4 -30.65 -12.64 0.29
CA PRO A 4 -30.12 -11.53 1.09
C PRO A 4 -28.64 -11.67 1.47
N ALA A 5 -27.98 -12.74 1.05
CA ALA A 5 -26.54 -12.98 1.22
C ALA A 5 -25.72 -12.78 -0.07
N MET A 6 -26.30 -12.27 -1.15
CA MET A 6 -25.56 -11.97 -2.38
C MET A 6 -25.17 -10.49 -2.44
N ALA A 7 -23.90 -10.23 -2.74
CA ALA A 7 -23.32 -8.91 -2.89
C ALA A 7 -22.73 -8.71 -4.30
N THR A 8 -22.71 -7.47 -4.75
CA THR A 8 -22.08 -7.08 -6.00
C THR A 8 -20.60 -6.87 -5.76
N LEU A 9 -19.73 -7.65 -6.41
CA LEU A 9 -18.29 -7.45 -6.39
C LEU A 9 -17.81 -6.93 -7.75
N ILE A 10 -17.13 -5.79 -7.75
CA ILE A 10 -16.51 -5.19 -8.93
C ILE A 10 -15.01 -5.45 -8.88
N LEU A 11 -14.49 -6.08 -9.92
CA LEU A 11 -13.06 -6.24 -10.15
C LEU A 11 -12.62 -5.16 -11.13
N PHE A 12 -11.94 -4.13 -10.64
CA PHE A 12 -11.50 -3.00 -11.42
C PHE A 12 -10.00 -3.05 -11.67
N ASN A 13 -9.57 -2.89 -12.93
CA ASN A 13 -8.17 -2.67 -13.25
C ASN A 13 -7.85 -1.18 -13.12
N LYS A 14 -7.42 -0.76 -11.94
CA LYS A 14 -7.12 0.64 -11.62
C LYS A 14 -5.91 1.13 -12.42
N PRO A 15 -6.06 2.18 -13.24
CA PRO A 15 -4.92 2.81 -13.90
C PRO A 15 -3.94 3.47 -12.92
N TYR A 16 -2.72 3.70 -13.40
CA TYR A 16 -1.75 4.54 -12.72
C TYR A 16 -2.29 5.96 -12.57
N GLY A 17 -2.02 6.62 -11.44
CA GLY A 17 -2.42 8.01 -11.21
C GLY A 17 -3.88 8.19 -10.77
N VAL A 18 -4.61 7.10 -10.53
CA VAL A 18 -6.00 7.16 -10.06
C VAL A 18 -6.06 6.90 -8.55
N LEU A 19 -6.75 7.76 -7.80
CA LEU A 19 -6.98 7.56 -6.36
C LEU A 19 -8.04 6.47 -6.11
N SER A 20 -7.81 5.63 -5.09
CA SER A 20 -8.79 4.63 -4.63
C SER A 20 -9.89 5.24 -3.76
N GLN A 21 -10.61 6.21 -4.30
CA GLN A 21 -11.78 6.86 -3.68
C GLN A 21 -12.69 7.46 -4.76
N PHE A 22 -13.95 7.72 -4.46
CA PHE A 22 -14.89 8.38 -5.37
C PHE A 22 -14.87 9.91 -5.24
N THR A 23 -14.74 10.41 -4.01
CA THR A 23 -14.73 11.85 -3.72
C THR A 23 -13.45 12.50 -4.25
N ALA A 24 -13.62 13.49 -5.12
CA ALA A 24 -12.53 14.37 -5.53
C ALA A 24 -12.24 15.37 -4.41
N LYS A 25 -10.99 15.40 -3.94
CA LYS A 25 -10.48 16.44 -3.02
C LYS A 25 -9.32 17.25 -3.62
N GLU A 26 -8.77 16.76 -4.72
CA GLU A 26 -7.58 17.27 -5.40
C GLU A 26 -7.83 17.20 -6.92
N GLU A 27 -6.96 17.78 -7.73
CA GLU A 27 -6.99 17.67 -9.21
C GLU A 27 -6.66 16.27 -9.75
N ARG A 28 -6.58 15.26 -8.88
CA ARG A 28 -6.20 13.90 -9.26
C ARG A 28 -7.42 13.09 -9.71
N PRO A 29 -7.29 12.25 -10.76
CA PRO A 29 -8.31 11.29 -11.16
C PRO A 29 -8.78 10.40 -10.00
N THR A 30 -10.09 10.16 -9.94
CA THR A 30 -10.73 9.30 -8.94
C THR A 30 -11.49 8.15 -9.60
N LEU A 31 -12.00 7.22 -8.80
CA LEU A 31 -12.80 6.09 -9.28
C LEU A 31 -14.07 6.54 -10.03
N ALA A 32 -14.60 7.72 -9.71
CA ALA A 32 -15.81 8.26 -10.31
C ALA A 32 -15.69 8.53 -11.83
N GLN A 33 -14.47 8.62 -12.36
CA GLN A 33 -14.24 8.74 -13.81
C GLN A 33 -14.48 7.41 -14.55
N TYR A 34 -14.32 6.28 -13.86
CA TYR A 34 -14.33 4.95 -14.46
C TYR A 34 -15.56 4.13 -14.07
N ILE A 35 -16.07 4.31 -12.85
CA ILE A 35 -17.14 3.51 -12.28
C ILE A 35 -18.33 4.43 -12.01
N ARG A 36 -19.45 4.16 -12.68
CA ARG A 36 -20.73 4.89 -12.53
C ARG A 36 -21.75 4.16 -11.67
N ILE A 37 -21.41 2.97 -11.19
CA ILE A 37 -22.26 2.17 -10.31
C ILE A 37 -22.36 2.92 -8.96
N PRO A 38 -23.58 3.24 -8.48
CA PRO A 38 -23.75 3.92 -7.20
C PRO A 38 -23.49 2.97 -6.02
N ASN A 39 -23.25 3.54 -4.84
CA ASN A 39 -23.18 2.83 -3.56
C ASN A 39 -22.13 1.71 -3.46
N VAL A 40 -21.11 1.72 -4.31
CA VAL A 40 -19.97 0.79 -4.20
C VAL A 40 -18.76 1.47 -3.59
N TYR A 41 -18.01 0.73 -2.79
CA TYR A 41 -16.84 1.23 -2.06
C TYR A 41 -15.65 0.29 -2.24
N PRO A 42 -14.40 0.82 -2.27
CA PRO A 42 -13.22 -0.02 -2.34
C PRO A 42 -13.12 -1.01 -1.15
N ALA A 43 -12.99 -2.29 -1.47
CA ALA A 43 -12.68 -3.37 -0.53
C ALA A 43 -11.16 -3.46 -0.35
N GLY A 44 -10.62 -2.49 0.40
CA GLY A 44 -9.19 -2.26 0.53
C GLY A 44 -8.68 -1.21 -0.47
N ARG A 45 -7.55 -0.59 -0.16
CA ARG A 45 -6.97 0.50 -0.95
C ARG A 45 -5.87 -0.01 -1.89
N LEU A 46 -5.67 0.71 -2.97
CA LEU A 46 -4.50 0.60 -3.84
C LEU A 46 -3.90 2.00 -4.01
N ASP A 47 -2.57 2.12 -3.87
CA ASP A 47 -1.91 3.42 -3.91
C ASP A 47 -2.12 4.12 -5.28
N HIS A 48 -2.08 5.45 -5.25
CA HIS A 48 -2.20 6.31 -6.44
C HIS A 48 -1.21 5.91 -7.54
N ASP A 49 0.04 5.65 -7.15
CA ASP A 49 1.15 5.30 -8.04
C ASP A 49 1.25 3.80 -8.37
N SER A 50 0.25 3.01 -7.95
CA SER A 50 0.16 1.58 -8.22
C SER A 50 -1.01 1.28 -9.16
N GLU A 51 -0.93 0.14 -9.84
CA GLU A 51 -1.86 -0.27 -10.90
C GLU A 51 -2.49 -1.62 -10.58
N GLY A 52 -3.55 -1.97 -11.31
CA GLY A 52 -4.12 -3.31 -11.31
C GLY A 52 -5.33 -3.46 -10.40
N LEU A 53 -5.53 -4.69 -9.91
CA LEU A 53 -6.75 -5.15 -9.28
C LEU A 53 -7.11 -4.34 -8.03
N LEU A 54 -8.24 -3.64 -8.11
CA LEU A 54 -8.95 -3.03 -7.01
C LEU A 54 -10.33 -3.68 -6.93
N LEU A 55 -10.67 -4.23 -5.78
CA LEU A 55 -12.00 -4.76 -5.53
C LEU A 55 -12.89 -3.65 -4.98
N LEU A 56 -14.14 -3.59 -5.43
CA LEU A 56 -15.18 -2.74 -4.86
C LEU A 56 -16.43 -3.55 -4.60
N THR A 57 -17.22 -3.17 -3.61
CA THR A 57 -18.45 -3.86 -3.24
C THR A 57 -19.50 -2.88 -2.74
N ASP A 58 -20.78 -3.23 -2.90
CA ASP A 58 -21.92 -2.55 -2.29
C ASP A 58 -22.22 -3.05 -0.86
N ASP A 59 -21.63 -4.19 -0.47
CA ASP A 59 -21.81 -4.81 0.84
C ASP A 59 -20.66 -4.53 1.83
N GLY A 60 -20.99 -4.01 3.01
CA GLY A 60 -20.02 -3.63 4.04
C GLY A 60 -19.37 -4.81 4.77
N ASP A 61 -20.07 -5.93 4.93
CA ASP A 61 -19.51 -7.12 5.58
C ASP A 61 -18.45 -7.76 4.68
N LEU A 62 -18.73 -7.85 3.38
CA LEU A 62 -17.78 -8.29 2.37
C LEU A 62 -16.59 -7.34 2.27
N GLN A 63 -16.83 -6.02 2.33
CA GLN A 63 -15.77 -5.02 2.34
C GLN A 63 -14.83 -5.24 3.54
N HIS A 64 -15.39 -5.44 4.72
CA HIS A 64 -14.64 -5.70 5.95
C HIS A 64 -13.86 -7.02 5.83
N LEU A 65 -14.49 -8.10 5.36
CA LEU A 65 -13.83 -9.38 5.16
C LEU A 65 -12.61 -9.30 4.23
N ILE A 66 -12.74 -8.58 3.12
CA ILE A 66 -11.65 -8.45 2.14
C ILE A 66 -10.53 -7.54 2.65
N SER A 67 -10.88 -6.44 3.31
CA SER A 67 -9.92 -5.39 3.69
C SER A 67 -9.28 -5.58 5.06
N HIS A 68 -9.92 -6.32 5.97
CA HIS A 68 -9.48 -6.39 7.35
C HIS A 68 -8.17 -7.21 7.48
N PRO A 69 -7.17 -6.69 8.22
CA PRO A 69 -5.85 -7.32 8.33
C PRO A 69 -5.86 -8.78 8.81
N ALA A 70 -6.86 -9.18 9.60
CA ALA A 70 -6.97 -10.53 10.14
C ALA A 70 -7.30 -11.59 9.08
N HIS A 71 -7.96 -11.23 7.97
CA HIS A 71 -8.38 -12.20 6.96
C HIS A 71 -7.28 -12.58 5.96
N LYS A 72 -6.08 -11.97 6.08
CA LYS A 72 -4.79 -12.40 5.48
C LYS A 72 -4.84 -12.86 4.02
N GLN A 73 -5.79 -12.35 3.22
CA GLN A 73 -5.92 -12.81 1.84
C GLN A 73 -4.62 -12.54 1.08
N PRO A 74 -4.08 -13.55 0.37
CA PRO A 74 -2.85 -13.39 -0.39
C PRO A 74 -3.06 -12.40 -1.52
N LYS A 75 -2.11 -11.49 -1.68
CA LYS A 75 -2.10 -10.46 -2.71
C LYS A 75 -0.86 -10.68 -3.56
N THR A 76 -1.06 -10.95 -4.84
CA THR A 76 0.03 -11.17 -5.79
C THR A 76 0.28 -9.88 -6.55
N TYR A 77 1.55 -9.46 -6.56
CA TYR A 77 2.03 -8.28 -7.25
C TYR A 77 3.07 -8.67 -8.28
N TRP A 78 2.98 -8.08 -9.46
CA TRP A 78 4.10 -7.99 -10.39
C TRP A 78 4.81 -6.65 -10.19
N VAL A 79 6.10 -6.71 -9.96
CA VAL A 79 6.91 -5.59 -9.50
C VAL A 79 8.10 -5.44 -10.43
N GLN A 80 8.13 -4.34 -11.17
CA GLN A 80 9.34 -3.95 -11.89
C GLN A 80 10.25 -3.21 -10.93
N VAL A 81 11.47 -3.69 -10.77
CA VAL A 81 12.48 -3.09 -9.89
C VAL A 81 13.69 -2.64 -10.69
N GLU A 82 14.39 -1.67 -10.13
CA GLU A 82 15.68 -1.24 -10.66
C GLU A 82 16.81 -2.21 -10.32
N GLY A 83 17.73 -2.37 -11.26
CA GLY A 83 18.85 -3.29 -11.15
C GLY A 83 18.45 -4.74 -11.35
N ALA A 84 19.33 -5.65 -10.93
CA ALA A 84 19.14 -7.08 -11.00
C ALA A 84 19.26 -7.70 -9.59
N PRO A 85 18.13 -7.98 -8.90
CA PRO A 85 18.16 -8.64 -7.60
C PRO A 85 18.87 -9.98 -7.65
N ASN A 86 19.90 -10.14 -6.81
CA ASN A 86 20.63 -11.40 -6.67
C ASN A 86 19.91 -12.37 -5.70
N SER A 87 20.43 -13.59 -5.57
CA SER A 87 19.85 -14.62 -4.69
C SER A 87 19.76 -14.17 -3.23
N TYR A 88 20.73 -13.39 -2.73
CA TYR A 88 20.71 -12.85 -1.38
C TYR A 88 19.53 -11.88 -1.16
N ALA A 89 19.33 -10.93 -2.07
CA ALA A 89 18.21 -9.98 -2.01
C ALA A 89 16.85 -10.70 -2.06
N LEU A 90 16.70 -11.70 -2.94
CA LEU A 90 15.49 -12.50 -3.02
C LEU A 90 15.23 -13.28 -1.73
N THR A 91 16.26 -13.88 -1.12
CA THR A 91 16.14 -14.60 0.15
C THR A 91 15.71 -13.67 1.29
N LYS A 92 16.29 -12.47 1.38
CA LYS A 92 15.87 -11.44 2.35
C LYS A 92 14.39 -11.08 2.18
N LEU A 93 13.94 -10.83 0.95
CA LEU A 93 12.52 -10.54 0.69
C LEU A 93 11.60 -11.70 1.11
N ARG A 94 12.01 -12.96 0.91
CA ARG A 94 11.22 -14.15 1.30
C ARG A 94 11.13 -14.36 2.81
N GLN A 95 12.25 -14.21 3.51
CA GLN A 95 12.32 -14.39 4.96
C GLN A 95 11.67 -13.24 5.74
N GLY A 96 11.59 -12.08 5.09
CA GLY A 96 11.10 -10.84 5.67
C GLY A 96 12.23 -9.82 5.80
N VAL A 97 11.86 -8.55 5.73
CA VAL A 97 12.78 -7.41 5.84
C VAL A 97 12.34 -6.47 6.97
N GLU A 98 13.31 -5.84 7.63
CA GLU A 98 13.02 -4.87 8.67
C GLU A 98 12.66 -3.53 8.03
N LEU A 99 11.49 -3.00 8.38
CA LEU A 99 11.02 -1.68 7.96
C LEU A 99 10.80 -0.81 9.20
N ASN A 100 10.58 0.49 9.00
CA ASN A 100 10.41 1.45 10.13
C ASN A 100 9.25 1.11 11.09
N ASP A 101 8.25 0.36 10.62
CA ASP A 101 7.08 -0.12 11.37
C ASP A 101 7.23 -1.61 11.78
N GLY A 102 8.45 -2.13 11.80
CA GLY A 102 8.81 -3.48 12.26
C GLY A 102 9.10 -4.49 11.16
N MET A 103 9.29 -5.75 11.55
CA MET A 103 9.62 -6.84 10.64
C MET A 103 8.43 -7.21 9.73
N THR A 104 8.66 -7.45 8.44
CA THR A 104 7.61 -8.02 7.56
C THR A 104 7.42 -9.51 7.84
N GLN A 105 6.22 -10.01 7.53
CA GLN A 105 5.99 -11.45 7.48
C GLN A 105 6.77 -12.07 6.31
N PRO A 106 6.99 -13.40 6.32
CA PRO A 106 7.49 -14.11 5.16
C PRO A 106 6.62 -13.88 3.93
N ALA A 107 7.25 -13.86 2.77
CA ALA A 107 6.61 -13.61 1.48
C ALA A 107 7.06 -14.64 0.44
N GLU A 108 6.22 -14.91 -0.55
CA GLU A 108 6.66 -15.66 -1.73
C GLU A 108 7.22 -14.69 -2.75
N VAL A 109 8.45 -14.93 -3.21
CA VAL A 109 9.15 -14.03 -4.12
C VAL A 109 9.89 -14.82 -5.17
N ARG A 110 9.69 -14.48 -6.44
CA ARG A 110 10.42 -15.07 -7.57
C ARG A 110 10.69 -14.04 -8.66
N LEU A 111 11.79 -14.24 -9.38
CA LEU A 111 12.02 -13.57 -10.65
C LEU A 111 11.04 -14.11 -11.69
N ILE A 112 10.52 -13.22 -12.53
CA ILE A 112 9.65 -13.57 -13.64
C ILE A 112 10.15 -12.87 -14.92
N PRO A 113 9.90 -13.44 -16.11
CA PRO A 113 10.04 -12.70 -17.36
C PRO A 113 9.17 -11.44 -17.34
N ALA A 114 9.51 -10.45 -18.17
CA ALA A 114 8.67 -9.27 -18.32
C ALA A 114 7.25 -9.68 -18.74
N PRO A 115 6.22 -9.40 -17.92
CA PRO A 115 4.86 -9.82 -18.22
C PRO A 115 4.28 -8.96 -19.34
N LYS A 116 3.33 -9.52 -20.09
CA LYS A 116 2.55 -8.77 -21.09
C LYS A 116 1.55 -7.87 -20.37
N LEU A 117 1.94 -6.63 -20.11
CA LEU A 117 1.12 -5.59 -19.51
C LEU A 117 0.83 -4.47 -20.52
N TRP A 118 -0.22 -3.72 -20.25
CA TRP A 118 -0.50 -2.47 -20.97
C TRP A 118 0.61 -1.43 -20.75
N GLU A 119 0.69 -0.49 -21.67
CA GLU A 119 1.56 0.67 -21.54
C GLU A 119 1.11 1.58 -20.38
N ARG A 120 2.07 1.98 -19.54
CA ARG A 120 1.79 2.91 -18.45
C ARG A 120 1.85 4.35 -18.96
N LYS A 121 0.90 5.18 -18.55
CA LYS A 121 0.89 6.63 -18.80
C LYS A 121 0.97 7.42 -17.48
N PRO A 122 1.98 8.26 -17.26
CA PRO A 122 3.21 8.40 -18.06
C PRO A 122 4.10 7.14 -18.00
N PRO A 123 4.99 6.94 -18.99
CA PRO A 123 5.90 5.80 -19.02
C PRO A 123 6.84 5.78 -17.80
N ILE A 124 7.53 4.65 -17.61
CA ILE A 124 8.60 4.55 -16.62
C ILE A 124 9.79 5.36 -17.11
N ARG A 125 10.43 6.10 -16.20
CA ARG A 125 11.69 6.77 -16.50
C ARG A 125 12.77 5.70 -16.57
N GLU A 126 13.19 5.38 -17.78
CA GLU A 126 14.28 4.45 -18.01
C GLU A 126 15.62 5.16 -17.94
N ARG A 127 16.62 4.47 -17.37
CA ARG A 127 18.00 4.93 -17.31
C ARG A 127 18.83 3.99 -18.17
N ALA A 128 19.45 4.51 -19.24
CA ALA A 128 20.11 3.72 -20.28
C ALA A 128 21.11 2.67 -19.75
N ASN A 129 21.76 2.93 -18.61
CA ASN A 129 22.82 2.08 -18.05
C ASN A 129 22.38 1.28 -16.82
N ILE A 130 21.08 1.24 -16.49
CA ILE A 130 20.59 0.50 -15.32
C ILE A 130 19.53 -0.50 -15.79
N PRO A 131 19.79 -1.83 -15.68
CA PRO A 131 18.82 -2.83 -16.08
C PRO A 131 17.59 -2.78 -15.16
N THR A 132 16.50 -3.40 -15.61
CA THR A 132 15.33 -3.65 -14.76
C THR A 132 15.00 -5.13 -14.77
N GLN A 133 14.36 -5.59 -13.69
CA GLN A 133 13.89 -6.97 -13.55
C GLN A 133 12.46 -6.97 -13.04
N TRP A 134 11.75 -8.05 -13.33
CA TRP A 134 10.40 -8.27 -12.81
C TRP A 134 10.41 -9.32 -11.73
N LEU A 135 9.69 -9.03 -10.64
CA LEU A 135 9.44 -9.92 -9.54
C LEU A 135 7.95 -10.20 -9.44
N GLU A 136 7.60 -11.44 -9.13
CA GLU A 136 6.32 -11.74 -8.51
C GLU A 136 6.51 -11.79 -7.00
N ILE A 137 5.67 -11.03 -6.27
CA ILE A 137 5.68 -10.96 -4.81
C ILE A 137 4.27 -11.27 -4.31
N VAL A 138 4.13 -12.29 -3.47
CA VAL A 138 2.88 -12.63 -2.78
C VAL A 138 3.04 -12.30 -1.29
N ILE A 139 2.15 -11.44 -0.78
CA ILE A 139 2.08 -11.09 0.64
C ILE A 139 0.66 -11.26 1.17
N THR A 140 0.53 -11.63 2.44
CA THR A 140 -0.75 -11.75 3.15
C THR A 140 -1.06 -10.55 4.03
N GLU A 141 -0.07 -9.68 4.26
CA GLU A 141 -0.22 -8.40 4.93
C GLU A 141 -0.59 -7.26 3.95
N GLY A 142 -0.74 -6.05 4.49
CA GLY A 142 -1.22 -4.86 3.75
C GLY A 142 -0.74 -3.56 4.37
N ARG A 143 0.53 -3.50 4.81
CA ARG A 143 1.10 -2.27 5.40
C ARG A 143 1.24 -1.17 4.34
N ASN A 144 1.28 0.08 4.78
CA ASN A 144 1.39 1.22 3.87
C ASN A 144 2.61 1.06 2.95
N ARG A 145 2.40 1.10 1.63
CA ARG A 145 3.45 1.00 0.59
C ARG A 145 4.41 -0.18 0.74
N GLN A 146 3.97 -1.27 1.37
CA GLN A 146 4.85 -2.32 1.87
C GLN A 146 5.79 -2.89 0.80
N VAL A 147 5.27 -3.34 -0.35
CA VAL A 147 6.09 -3.94 -1.43
C VAL A 147 7.19 -2.98 -1.91
N ARG A 148 6.89 -1.69 -2.02
CA ARG A 148 7.87 -0.67 -2.42
C ARG A 148 8.96 -0.49 -1.38
N ARG A 149 8.58 -0.48 -0.10
CA ARG A 149 9.52 -0.38 1.03
C ARG A 149 10.39 -1.63 1.14
N MET A 150 9.82 -2.82 0.94
CA MET A 150 10.55 -4.09 0.96
C MET A 150 11.64 -4.13 -0.13
N THR A 151 11.26 -3.83 -1.37
CA THR A 151 12.19 -3.86 -2.51
C THR A 151 13.26 -2.78 -2.39
N ALA A 152 12.92 -1.57 -1.90
CA ALA A 152 13.91 -0.54 -1.60
C ALA A 152 14.87 -0.94 -0.47
N ALA A 153 14.39 -1.62 0.58
CA ALA A 153 15.21 -2.05 1.72
C ALA A 153 16.30 -3.07 1.32
N VAL A 154 16.09 -3.83 0.23
CA VAL A 154 17.10 -4.73 -0.34
C VAL A 154 17.88 -4.11 -1.49
N GLY A 155 17.79 -2.79 -1.70
CA GLY A 155 18.58 -2.06 -2.70
C GLY A 155 18.00 -2.00 -4.11
N HIS A 156 16.75 -2.43 -4.31
CA HIS A 156 16.10 -2.52 -5.62
C HIS A 156 14.77 -1.76 -5.66
N PRO A 157 14.78 -0.41 -5.72
CA PRO A 157 13.55 0.39 -5.70
C PRO A 157 12.54 -0.02 -6.77
N THR A 158 11.26 -0.02 -6.41
CA THR A 158 10.15 -0.34 -7.34
C THR A 158 9.91 0.81 -8.33
N LEU A 159 9.94 0.48 -9.62
CA LEU A 159 9.60 1.36 -10.75
C LEU A 159 8.13 1.27 -11.16
N ARG A 160 7.56 0.05 -11.13
CA ARG A 160 6.16 -0.25 -11.45
C ARG A 160 5.62 -1.34 -10.54
N LEU A 161 4.39 -1.17 -10.08
CA LEU A 161 3.72 -2.10 -9.17
C LEU A 161 2.32 -2.37 -9.67
N VAL A 162 2.05 -3.61 -10.07
CA VAL A 162 0.75 -4.06 -10.56
C VAL A 162 0.22 -5.16 -9.65
N ARG A 163 -0.90 -4.94 -8.97
CA ARG A 163 -1.56 -6.01 -8.21
C ARG A 163 -2.39 -6.85 -9.19
N VAL A 164 -2.07 -8.12 -9.36
CA VAL A 164 -2.72 -8.98 -10.35
C VAL A 164 -3.73 -9.95 -9.76
N LYS A 165 -3.65 -10.19 -8.44
CA LYS A 165 -4.54 -11.14 -7.74
C LYS A 165 -4.77 -10.74 -6.29
N ILE A 166 -5.98 -10.96 -5.81
CA ILE A 166 -6.36 -10.91 -4.39
C ILE A 166 -7.18 -12.17 -4.10
N GLY A 167 -6.69 -13.06 -3.25
CA GLY A 167 -7.39 -14.31 -2.96
C GLY A 167 -7.77 -15.06 -4.26
N PRO A 168 -9.06 -15.37 -4.48
CA PRO A 168 -9.52 -16.04 -5.71
C PRO A 168 -9.65 -15.10 -6.92
N TRP A 169 -9.66 -13.78 -6.73
CA TRP A 169 -9.95 -12.81 -7.79
C TRP A 169 -8.70 -12.40 -8.55
N THR A 170 -8.77 -12.45 -9.87
CA THR A 170 -7.65 -12.15 -10.78
C THR A 170 -7.97 -10.96 -11.68
N LEU A 171 -6.92 -10.28 -12.14
CA LEU A 171 -6.99 -9.20 -13.12
C LEU A 171 -7.17 -9.71 -14.57
N GLU A 172 -7.21 -11.02 -14.75
CA GLU A 172 -7.21 -11.66 -16.06
C GLU A 172 -8.43 -11.24 -16.89
N GLY A 173 -8.17 -10.85 -18.14
CA GLY A 173 -9.21 -10.40 -19.07
C GLY A 173 -9.76 -8.99 -18.80
N ILE A 174 -9.19 -8.22 -17.85
CA ILE A 174 -9.67 -6.87 -17.53
C ILE A 174 -8.66 -5.83 -17.99
N GLU A 175 -9.01 -5.07 -19.02
CA GLU A 175 -8.19 -3.97 -19.52
C GLU A 175 -8.11 -2.78 -18.54
N PRO A 176 -7.05 -1.95 -18.60
CA PRO A 176 -6.91 -0.78 -17.74
C PRO A 176 -8.11 0.16 -17.82
N GLY A 177 -8.60 0.60 -16.66
CA GLY A 177 -9.76 1.48 -16.58
C GLY A 177 -11.09 0.77 -16.87
N LYS A 178 -11.07 -0.53 -17.16
CA LYS A 178 -12.27 -1.38 -17.25
C LYS A 178 -12.46 -2.16 -15.95
N TYR A 179 -13.69 -2.64 -15.78
CA TYR A 179 -14.06 -3.51 -14.69
C TYR A 179 -14.98 -4.62 -15.19
N ARG A 180 -15.05 -5.71 -14.42
CA ARG A 180 -16.11 -6.70 -14.52
C ARG A 180 -16.85 -6.80 -13.18
N THR A 181 -18.09 -7.26 -13.23
CA THR A 181 -18.93 -7.44 -12.05
C THR A 181 -19.21 -8.92 -11.86
N GLU A 182 -19.15 -9.37 -10.62
CA GLU A 182 -19.47 -10.72 -10.18
C GLU A 182 -20.46 -10.63 -9.01
N THR A 183 -21.42 -11.54 -8.96
CA THR A 183 -22.27 -11.68 -7.77
C THR A 183 -21.66 -12.73 -6.87
N VAL A 184 -21.33 -12.36 -5.64
CA VAL A 184 -20.65 -13.25 -4.68
C VAL A 184 -21.46 -13.37 -3.39
N HIS A 185 -21.24 -14.46 -2.66
CA HIS A 185 -21.85 -14.63 -1.35
C HIS A 185 -21.11 -13.75 -0.32
N ALA A 186 -21.81 -12.81 0.29
CA ALA A 186 -21.33 -12.02 1.41
C ALA A 186 -21.59 -12.79 2.72
N PRO A 187 -20.56 -13.18 3.48
CA PRO A 187 -20.78 -13.75 4.78
C PRO A 187 -21.39 -12.69 5.70
N LYS A 188 -22.61 -12.96 6.20
CA LYS A 188 -23.24 -12.12 7.22
C LYS A 188 -22.39 -12.19 8.49
N MET A 189 -21.68 -11.13 8.84
CA MET A 189 -21.11 -11.06 10.18
C MET A 189 -22.28 -10.82 11.13
N GLY A 190 -22.70 -11.87 11.83
CA GLY A 190 -23.83 -11.79 12.76
C GLY A 190 -23.61 -10.65 13.75
N ASN A 191 -24.55 -9.70 13.77
CA ASN A 191 -24.64 -8.69 14.82
C ASN A 191 -24.82 -9.42 16.16
N THR A 192 -23.71 -9.77 16.82
CA THR A 192 -23.72 -10.03 18.25
C THR A 192 -23.83 -8.69 18.95
N THR A 193 -25.00 -8.04 18.79
CA THR A 193 -25.49 -7.15 19.82
C THR A 193 -25.66 -8.04 21.04
N ASN A 194 -24.64 -8.04 21.91
CA ASN A 194 -24.72 -8.58 23.24
C ASN A 194 -25.71 -7.68 24.00
N ARG A 195 -27.00 -7.92 23.74
CA ARG A 195 -28.13 -7.29 24.41
C ARG A 195 -28.11 -7.88 25.80
N ARG A 196 -27.31 -7.28 26.69
CA ARG A 196 -27.37 -7.56 28.14
C ARG A 196 -28.85 -7.56 28.52
N PRO A 197 -29.37 -8.63 29.15
CA PRO A 197 -30.70 -8.57 29.72
C PRO A 197 -30.67 -7.43 30.74
N SER A 198 -31.53 -6.43 30.55
CA SER A 198 -31.80 -5.42 31.56
C SER A 198 -32.41 -6.14 32.76
N GLY A 199 -31.54 -6.52 33.71
CA GLY A 199 -31.96 -7.07 34.99
C GLY A 199 -32.89 -6.08 35.68
N SER A 200 -34.13 -6.49 35.83
CA SER A 200 -35.14 -5.90 36.70
C SER A 200 -34.56 -5.72 38.11
N ARG A 201 -34.44 -4.46 38.55
CA ARG A 201 -34.19 -4.11 39.95
C ARG A 201 -35.48 -4.29 40.76
N PRO A 202 -35.51 -5.11 41.82
CA PRO A 202 -36.53 -5.00 42.84
C PRO A 202 -36.13 -3.88 43.82
N SER A 203 -37.10 -3.03 44.14
CA SER A 203 -37.08 -2.09 45.25
C SER A 203 -37.16 -2.84 46.59
N GLY A 204 -36.31 -2.50 47.56
CA GLY A 204 -36.38 -3.00 48.94
C GLY A 204 -35.39 -2.28 49.84
N ALA A 205 -35.84 -1.86 51.02
CA ALA A 205 -35.30 -0.75 51.79
C ALA A 205 -34.57 -1.18 53.08
N LYS A 206 -33.67 -0.29 53.56
CA LYS A 206 -33.13 -0.11 54.94
C LYS A 206 -32.29 -1.30 55.50
N THR A 207 -31.16 -1.15 56.17
CA THR A 207 -30.80 -0.37 57.38
C THR A 207 -29.26 -0.39 57.58
N GLY A 208 -28.69 0.54 58.36
CA GLY A 208 -27.44 0.29 59.13
C GLY A 208 -26.27 1.27 58.94
N VAL A 209 -25.89 1.94 60.03
CA VAL A 209 -24.95 3.07 60.21
C VAL A 209 -23.44 2.64 60.20
N PRO A 210 -22.42 3.51 60.47
CA PRO A 210 -21.28 3.72 59.55
C PRO A 210 -19.89 3.36 60.14
N HIS A 211 -18.83 3.36 59.33
CA HIS A 211 -17.48 3.49 59.89
C HIS A 211 -16.50 4.34 59.08
N LYS A 212 -15.80 5.19 59.85
CA LYS A 212 -14.65 6.07 59.58
C LYS A 212 -13.49 5.29 58.91
N THR A 213 -12.47 5.84 58.25
CA THR A 213 -11.73 7.12 58.37
C THR A 213 -10.81 7.26 57.13
N PRO A 214 -10.22 8.43 56.87
CA PRO A 214 -9.61 8.83 55.59
C PRO A 214 -8.07 8.73 55.59
N HIS A 215 -7.43 8.74 54.40
CA HIS A 215 -6.02 9.12 54.23
C HIS A 215 -5.65 9.40 52.75
N PRO A 216 -4.57 10.15 52.46
CA PRO A 216 -4.70 11.52 51.94
C PRO A 216 -4.02 11.78 50.59
N LYS A 217 -4.32 12.97 50.03
CA LYS A 217 -3.59 13.64 48.95
C LYS A 217 -2.20 14.08 49.43
N ALA A 218 -1.19 13.90 48.58
CA ALA A 218 0.06 14.66 48.64
C ALA A 218 0.34 15.32 47.29
N THR A 219 0.37 16.65 47.33
CA THR A 219 0.90 17.56 46.32
C THR A 219 2.33 17.89 46.72
N GLN A 220 3.27 18.03 45.78
CA GLN A 220 4.38 18.97 45.93
C GLN A 220 4.99 19.40 44.58
N GLU A 221 4.93 20.71 44.36
CA GLU A 221 5.81 21.58 43.55
C GLU A 221 7.31 21.34 43.88
N ARG A 222 8.36 21.76 43.15
CA ARG A 222 8.67 22.74 42.09
C ARG A 222 10.16 22.50 41.72
N ALA A 223 10.60 22.86 40.51
CA ALA A 223 11.82 23.68 40.29
C ALA A 223 12.11 23.96 38.80
N HIS A 224 12.46 25.21 38.54
CA HIS A 224 12.87 25.83 37.29
C HIS A 224 14.28 25.41 36.81
N ALA A 225 14.48 25.35 35.49
CA ALA A 225 15.65 25.91 34.81
C ALA A 225 15.42 26.02 33.29
N GLY A 226 15.58 27.23 32.75
CA GLY A 226 15.54 27.54 31.31
C GLY A 226 16.89 27.30 30.58
N PRO A 227 17.03 27.78 29.33
CA PRO A 227 17.50 26.96 28.20
C PRO A 227 18.97 27.22 27.77
N ARG A 228 19.64 26.16 27.27
CA ARG A 228 20.89 26.18 26.48
C ARG A 228 20.89 24.90 25.64
N GLY A 229 21.30 24.77 24.38
CA GLY A 229 21.90 25.61 23.37
C GLY A 229 22.21 24.64 22.21
N LYS A 230 21.93 25.01 20.96
CA LYS A 230 22.19 24.17 19.77
C LYS A 230 23.68 23.85 19.63
N PRO A 231 24.06 22.63 19.20
CA PRO A 231 25.32 22.44 18.49
C PRO A 231 25.11 22.57 16.98
N ALA A 232 25.99 23.35 16.35
CA ALA A 232 26.02 23.66 14.94
C ALA A 232 26.45 22.46 14.08
N ALA A 233 25.91 22.41 12.86
CA ALA A 233 26.36 21.55 11.78
C ALA A 233 27.79 21.90 11.33
N PRO A 234 28.64 20.91 11.00
CA PRO A 234 29.92 21.20 10.34
C PRO A 234 29.69 21.58 8.87
N LYS A 235 30.24 22.73 8.49
CA LYS A 235 30.33 23.23 7.12
C LYS A 235 31.24 22.31 6.30
N SER A 236 30.68 21.63 5.30
CA SER A 236 31.44 20.95 4.26
C SER A 236 31.73 21.93 3.12
N THR A 237 33.01 22.06 2.81
CA THR A 237 33.61 22.96 1.82
C THR A 237 33.32 22.47 0.39
N ALA A 238 32.91 23.41 -0.46
CA ALA A 238 32.74 23.19 -1.89
C ALA A 238 34.09 22.94 -2.57
N ALA A 239 34.29 21.73 -3.11
CA ALA A 239 35.34 21.44 -4.07
C ALA A 239 34.88 21.81 -5.49
N LYS A 240 35.69 22.60 -6.21
CA LYS A 240 35.49 22.99 -7.61
C LYS A 240 35.57 21.75 -8.53
N PRO A 241 34.77 21.66 -9.62
CA PRO A 241 34.93 20.60 -10.60
C PRO A 241 36.16 20.85 -11.49
N ALA A 242 36.91 19.78 -11.75
CA ALA A 242 37.99 19.75 -12.72
C ALA A 242 37.44 19.92 -14.15
N LYS A 243 38.13 20.72 -14.98
CA LYS A 243 37.83 20.92 -16.40
C LYS A 243 38.08 19.62 -17.17
N THR A 244 37.04 19.06 -17.77
CA THR A 244 37.17 18.00 -18.79
C THR A 244 37.73 18.61 -20.07
N LEU A 245 38.87 18.09 -20.52
CA LEU A 245 39.47 18.38 -21.83
C LEU A 245 38.56 17.78 -22.92
N VAL A 246 38.01 18.61 -23.80
CA VAL A 246 37.27 18.14 -24.99
C VAL A 246 38.29 17.74 -26.04
N LEU A 247 38.43 16.43 -26.28
CA LEU A 247 39.20 15.88 -27.39
C LEU A 247 38.40 16.11 -28.69
N GLN A 248 38.82 17.08 -29.51
CA GLN A 248 38.24 17.31 -30.83
C GLN A 248 38.61 16.15 -31.76
N LYS A 249 37.60 15.48 -32.33
CA LYS A 249 37.80 14.52 -33.42
C LYS A 249 38.19 15.28 -34.71
N PRO A 250 39.16 14.79 -35.50
CA PRO A 250 39.54 15.44 -36.75
C PRO A 250 38.43 15.30 -37.81
N LYS A 251 38.18 16.38 -38.57
CA LYS A 251 37.28 16.39 -39.73
C LYS A 251 37.81 15.49 -40.85
N PRO A 252 36.96 14.74 -41.57
CA PRO A 252 37.38 13.97 -42.73
C PRO A 252 37.74 14.90 -43.90
N ARG A 253 38.91 14.67 -44.52
CA ARG A 253 39.31 15.29 -45.79
C ARG A 253 38.55 14.59 -46.92
N ILE A 254 37.84 15.38 -47.74
CA ILE A 254 37.24 14.94 -49.00
C ILE A 254 38.33 15.06 -50.08
N PRO A 255 38.65 14.02 -50.87
CA PRO A 255 39.57 14.11 -52.00
C PRO A 255 38.89 14.80 -53.20
N PRO A 256 39.65 15.54 -54.05
CA PRO A 256 39.10 16.18 -55.23
C PRO A 256 38.74 15.13 -56.29
N GLN A 257 37.61 15.33 -56.96
CA GLN A 257 37.19 14.53 -58.10
C GLN A 257 38.02 14.91 -59.34
N SER A 258 38.43 13.89 -60.10
CA SER A 258 38.86 13.97 -61.49
C SER A 258 37.97 13.03 -62.30
#